data_AF-A0A7J7KXZ7-F1
#
_entry.id   AF-A0A7J7KXZ7-F1
#
_cell.length_a   1.000
_cell.length_b   1.000
_cell.length_c   1.000
_cell.angle_alpha   90.00
_cell.angle_beta   90.00
_cell.angle_gamma   90.00
#
_symmetry.space_group_name_H-M   'P 1'
#
loop_
_entity.id
_entity.type
_entity.pdbx_description
1 polymer ?
#
loop_
_entity_poly.entity_id
_entity_poly.type
_entity_poly.pdbx_seq_one_letter_code
_entity_poly.pdbx_strand_id
1 'polypeptide(L)' 'MLVAFDVVSFIVGYVIGSFRMMMLIYADGVVLTTLITVPNWPFFNRNPLNWLNPIEAERSLKPGYCKEEASENA' A
#
# COMPACT_ATOMS: atom_id res chain seq x y z
N MET A 1 0.48 12.74 2.43
CA MET A 1 0.22 13.19 3.81
C MET A 1 1.45 13.86 4.42
N LEU A 2 2.60 13.20 4.52
CA LEU A 2 3.81 13.79 5.13
C LEU A 2 4.19 15.15 4.56
N VAL A 3 4.23 15.31 3.23
CA VAL A 3 4.59 16.61 2.59
C VAL A 3 3.67 17.76 3.02
N ALA A 4 2.36 17.50 3.20
CA ALA A 4 1.43 18.52 3.65
C ALA A 4 1.68 18.91 5.12
N PHE A 5 1.94 17.92 5.99
CA PHE A 5 2.33 18.17 7.37
C PHE A 5 3.68 18.90 7.45
N ASP A 6 4.64 18.58 6.58
CA ASP A 6 5.96 19.22 6.54
C ASP A 6 5.84 20.72 6.23
N VAL A 7 5.08 21.07 5.19
CA VAL A 7 4.84 22.46 4.81
C VAL A 7 4.15 23.24 5.94
N VAL A 8 3.14 22.65 6.58
CA VAL A 8 2.43 23.29 7.71
C VAL A 8 3.36 23.44 8.93
N SER A 9 4.13 22.41 9.26
CA SER A 9 5.09 22.44 10.38
C SER A 9 6.15 23.52 10.19
N PHE A 10 6.64 23.64 8.95
CA PHE A 10 7.64 24.63 8.60
C PHE A 10 7.09 26.06 8.71
N ILE A 11 5.88 26.32 8.18
CA ILE A 11 5.25 27.65 8.26
C ILE A 11 4.96 28.03 9.72
N VAL A 12 4.34 27.13 10.48
CA VAL A 12 3.99 27.38 11.90
C VAL A 12 5.25 27.55 12.75
N GLY A 13 6.25 26.68 12.55
CA GLY A 13 7.53 26.76 13.24
C GLY A 13 8.31 28.04 12.92
N TYR A 14 8.26 28.48 11.65
CA TYR A 14 8.86 29.73 11.22
C TYR A 14 8.18 30.95 11.85
N VAL A 15 6.85 30.98 11.90
CA VAL A 15 6.08 32.07 12.52
C VAL A 15 6.32 32.16 14.03
N ILE A 16 6.41 31.01 14.71
CA ILE A 16 6.66 30.95 16.16
C ILE A 16 8.15 31.20 16.49
N GLY A 17 9.06 31.06 15.51
CA GLY A 17 10.50 31.23 15.68
C GLY A 17 11.16 30.16 16.56
N SER A 18 10.48 29.03 16.81
CA SER A 18 10.95 27.97 17.71
C SER A 18 11.13 26.65 16.96
N PHE A 19 12.39 26.26 16.75
CA PHE A 19 12.76 24.99 16.12
C PHE A 19 12.20 23.77 16.87
N ARG A 20 12.08 23.87 18.20
CA ARG A 20 11.55 22.79 19.03
C ARG A 20 10.08 22.52 18.75
N MET A 21 9.28 23.58 18.54
CA MET A 21 7.87 23.46 18.18
C MET A 21 7.69 22.89 16.77
N MET A 22 8.54 23.31 15.82
CA MET A 22 8.56 22.74 14.46
C MET A 22 8.77 21.22 14.49
N MET A 23 9.78 20.76 15.24
CA MET A 23 10.10 19.33 15.35
C MET A 23 8.99 18.52 16.03
N LEU A 24 8.28 19.09 17.02
CA LEU A 24 7.15 18.43 17.68
C LEU A 24 5.99 18.20 16.71
N ILE A 25 5.57 19.24 15.98
CA ILE A 25 4.46 19.14 15.00
C ILE A 25 4.81 18.15 13.89
N TYR A 26 6.06 18.19 13.41
CA TYR A 26 6.53 17.22 12.42
C TYR A 26 6.52 15.79 12.96
N ALA A 27 7.02 15.57 14.19
CA ALA A 27 7.03 14.25 14.82
C ALA A 27 5.60 13.70 15.00
N ASP A 28 4.65 14.52 15.42
CA ASP A 28 3.24 14.15 15.52
C ASP A 28 2.67 13.74 14.14
N GLY A 29 2.97 14.52 13.09
CA GLY A 29 2.57 14.22 11.72
C GLY A 29 3.16 12.91 11.19
N VAL A 30 4.42 12.61 11.51
CA VAL A 30 5.07 11.35 11.15
C VAL A 30 4.46 10.17 11.90
N VAL A 31 4.25 10.29 13.22
CA VAL A 31 3.63 9.25 14.04
C VAL A 31 2.21 8.96 13.55
N LEU A 32 1.41 10.00 13.31
CA LEU A 32 0.04 9.86 12.80
C LEU A 32 0.02 9.20 11.42
N THR A 33 0.89 9.66 10.50
CA THR A 33 0.96 9.07 9.16
C THR A 33 1.40 7.61 9.22
N THR A 34 2.40 7.29 10.05
CA THR A 34 2.88 5.91 10.25
C THR A 34 1.79 5.03 10.82
N LEU A 35 1.05 5.52 11.82
CA LEU A 35 -0.09 4.79 12.38
C LEU A 35 -1.19 4.56 11.34
N ILE A 36 -1.37 5.47 10.37
CA ILE A 36 -2.36 5.33 9.29
C ILE A 36 -1.87 4.44 8.15
N THR A 37 -0.58 4.40 7.84
CA THR A 37 -0.07 3.69 6.65
C THR A 37 0.50 2.31 6.95
N VAL A 38 1.13 2.13 8.11
CA VAL A 38 1.91 0.93 8.44
C VAL A 38 1.10 -0.24 8.96
N PRO A 39 0.13 -0.10 9.88
CA PRO A 39 -0.56 -1.27 10.37
C PRO A 39 -1.32 -1.91 9.20
N ASN A 40 -1.23 -3.24 9.08
CA ASN A 40 -2.05 -3.98 8.13
C ASN A 40 -3.49 -3.91 8.63
N TRP A 41 -4.15 -2.79 8.38
CA TRP A 41 -5.40 -2.46 9.04
C TRP A 41 -6.32 -3.67 8.98
N PRO A 42 -6.72 -4.24 10.13
CA PRO A 42 -7.53 -5.46 10.15
C PRO A 42 -8.90 -5.22 9.52
N PHE A 43 -9.22 -3.99 9.10
CA PHE A 43 -10.32 -3.63 8.22
C PHE A 43 -10.00 -3.85 6.72
N PHE A 44 -8.83 -3.41 6.25
CA PHE A 44 -8.40 -3.59 4.85
C PHE A 44 -7.88 -4.98 4.54
N ASN A 45 -7.35 -5.71 5.54
CA ASN A 45 -6.81 -7.05 5.38
C ASN A 45 -7.84 -8.17 5.67
N ARG A 46 -9.15 -7.88 5.71
CA ARG A 46 -10.18 -8.92 5.97
C ARG A 46 -10.47 -9.81 4.77
N ASN A 47 -10.22 -9.32 3.55
CA ASN A 47 -10.40 -10.08 2.33
C ASN A 47 -9.03 -10.49 1.83
N PRO A 48 -8.45 -11.61 2.32
CA PRO A 48 -7.24 -12.14 1.73
C PRO A 48 -7.53 -12.38 0.25
N LEU A 49 -6.72 -11.78 -0.62
CA LEU A 49 -6.78 -12.01 -2.06
C LEU A 49 -6.63 -13.52 -2.29
N ASN A 50 -7.68 -14.15 -2.82
CA ASN A 50 -7.64 -15.54 -3.22
C ASN A 50 -6.86 -15.61 -4.54
N TRP A 51 -5.54 -15.69 -4.44
CA TRP A 51 -4.65 -15.84 -5.59
C TRP A 51 -5.08 -17.09 -6.34
N LEU A 52 -5.47 -16.90 -7.59
CA LEU A 52 -5.84 -18.01 -8.45
C LEU A 52 -4.65 -18.97 -8.58
N ASN A 53 -4.89 -20.27 -8.49
CA ASN A 53 -3.83 -21.27 -8.62
C ASN A 53 -3.03 -21.01 -9.91
N PRO A 54 -1.67 -21.12 -9.89
CA PRO A 54 -0.82 -20.81 -11.04
C PRO A 54 -1.27 -21.49 -12.33
N ILE A 55 -1.77 -22.72 -12.24
CA ILE A 55 -2.29 -23.50 -13.37
C ILE A 55 -3.54 -22.87 -14.00
N GLU A 56 -4.45 -22.34 -13.17
CA GLU A 56 -5.67 -21.70 -13.65
C GLU A 56 -5.36 -20.31 -14.23
N ALA A 57 -4.39 -19.59 -13.64
CA ALA A 57 -3.85 -18.34 -14.18
C ALA A 57 -3.21 -18.57 -15.57
N GLU A 58 -2.38 -19.61 -15.73
CA GLU A 58 -1.79 -19.99 -17.01
C GLU A 58 -2.85 -20.43 -18.04
N ARG A 59 -3.88 -21.19 -17.62
CA ARG A 59 -4.98 -21.62 -18.48
C ARG A 59 -5.83 -20.43 -18.96
N SER A 60 -6.02 -19.42 -18.11
CA SER A 60 -6.71 -18.17 -18.47
C SER A 60 -5.89 -17.30 -19.44
N LEU A 61 -4.55 -17.37 -19.36
CA LEU A 61 -3.62 -16.64 -20.23
C LEU A 61 -3.35 -17.37 -21.56
N LYS A 62 -3.46 -18.70 -21.59
CA LYS A 62 -3.32 -19.51 -22.81
C LYS A 62 -4.56 -20.40 -23.04
N PRO A 63 -5.63 -19.85 -23.63
CA PRO A 63 -6.86 -20.60 -23.90
C PRO A 63 -6.70 -21.74 -24.95
N GLY A 64 -5.52 -21.94 -25.54
CA GLY A 64 -5.30 -22.86 -26.65
C GLY A 64 -4.56 -24.16 -26.35
N TYR A 65 -3.78 -24.26 -25.25
CA TYR A 65 -2.85 -25.39 -25.09
C TYR A 65 -3.51 -26.67 -24.55
N CYS A 66 -4.59 -26.54 -23.78
CA CYS A 66 -5.27 -27.69 -23.16
C CYS A 66 -6.14 -28.50 -24.14
N LYS A 67 -6.31 -28.04 -25.39
CA LYS A 67 -7.04 -28.78 -26.42
C LYS A 67 -6.14 -29.73 -27.24
N GLU A 68 -4.82 -29.50 -27.26
CA GLU A 68 -3.88 -30.26 -28.09
C GLU A 68 -3.61 -31.67 -27.53
N GLU A 69 -3.45 -31.80 -26.21
CA GLU A 69 -3.15 -33.10 -25.56
C GLU A 69 -4.32 -34.11 -25.61
N ALA A 70 -5.56 -33.66 -25.85
CA ALA A 70 -6.72 -34.55 -25.96
C ALA A 70 -6.88 -35.17 -27.35
N SER A 71 -6.30 -34.57 -28.40
CA SER A 71 -6.31 -35.13 -29.76
C SER A 71 -5.12 -36.02 -30.08
N GLU A 72 -4.02 -35.94 -29.32
CA GLU A 72 -2.82 -36.75 -29.56
C GLU A 72 -2.90 -38.16 -28.93
N ASN A 73 -3.80 -38.36 -27.97
CA ASN A 73 -3.97 -39.63 -27.24
C ASN A 73 -5.21 -40.44 -27.67
N ALA A 74 -5.85 -40.08 -28.79
CA ALA A 74 -7.07 -40.70 -29.32
C ALA A 74 -6.83 -41.52 -30.60
#